data_AF-A0A4V1RXT6-F1
#
_entry.id   AF-A0A4V1RXT6-F1
#
_cell.length_a   1.000
_cell.length_b   1.000
_cell.length_c   1.000
_cell.angle_alpha   90.00
_cell.angle_beta   90.00
_cell.angle_gamma   90.00
#
_symmetry.space_group_name_H-M   'P 1'
#
loop_
_entity.id
_entity.type
_entity.pdbx_description
1 polymer ?
#
loop_
_entity_poly.entity_id
_entity_poly.type
_entity_poly.pdbx_seq_one_letter_code
_entity_poly.pdbx_strand_id
1 'polypeptide(L)'
;MATKHAERAITYASPEDWDTWSNEFKKLAHAYDLWQYIDPNDRIRWPHRPELPEIRDYPRQADPDDPESGTMTPSSDYVPPRRIGELSPEGRAEYEHDLRIYSLKETAYRETKKQEQKLVEFVLKTVSATYQKTSCVTGDRLDKWYQEL
;
A
#
# COMPACT_ATOMS: atom_id res chain seq x y z
N MET A 1 -7.48 10.53 45.81
CA MET A 1 -7.94 11.71 45.04
C MET A 1 -7.83 11.37 43.57
N ALA A 2 -8.93 11.40 42.83
CA ALA A 2 -9.00 10.99 41.43
C ALA A 2 -8.82 12.21 40.52
N THR A 3 -7.72 12.25 39.77
CA THR A 3 -7.58 13.16 38.63
C THR A 3 -8.38 12.57 37.47
N LYS A 4 -9.65 12.97 37.34
CA LYS A 4 -10.39 12.86 36.08
C LYS A 4 -9.67 13.74 35.06
N HIS A 5 -8.73 13.18 34.32
CA HIS A 5 -8.35 13.77 33.05
C HIS A 5 -9.62 13.73 32.19
N ALA A 6 -10.25 14.88 32.03
CA ALA A 6 -11.21 15.07 30.96
C ALA A 6 -10.42 14.89 29.67
N GLU A 7 -10.48 13.69 29.09
CA GLU A 7 -10.14 13.45 27.70
C GLU A 7 -11.05 14.38 26.89
N ARG A 8 -10.57 15.60 26.60
CA ARG A 8 -11.23 16.46 25.64
C ARG A 8 -11.18 15.70 24.33
N ALA A 9 -12.33 15.18 23.92
CA ALA A 9 -12.49 14.53 22.63
C ALA A 9 -12.06 15.55 21.56
N ILE A 10 -10.91 15.30 20.94
CA ILE A 10 -10.40 16.13 19.84
C ILE A 10 -11.47 16.12 18.76
N THR A 11 -11.98 17.30 18.41
CA THR A 11 -13.07 17.44 17.43
C THR A 11 -12.76 18.63 16.52
N TYR A 12 -12.93 18.46 15.21
CA TYR A 12 -12.88 19.54 14.22
C TYR A 12 -14.30 19.92 13.82
N ALA A 13 -14.88 20.90 14.51
CA ALA A 13 -16.24 21.38 14.29
C ALA A 13 -16.29 22.79 13.72
N SER A 14 -15.21 23.56 13.92
CA SER A 14 -15.06 24.93 13.45
C SER A 14 -13.62 25.20 13.01
N PRO A 15 -13.38 26.25 12.21
CA PRO A 15 -12.01 26.62 11.80
C PRO A 15 -11.06 26.90 12.98
N GLU A 16 -11.57 27.30 14.14
CA GLU A 16 -10.78 27.54 15.35
C GLU A 16 -10.17 26.24 15.92
N ASP A 17 -10.80 25.09 15.63
CA ASP A 17 -10.33 23.78 16.09
C ASP A 17 -9.19 23.24 15.20
N TRP A 18 -8.96 23.84 14.02
CA TRP A 18 -8.04 23.32 13.00
C TRP A 18 -6.64 23.10 13.55
N ASP A 19 -6.02 24.09 14.19
CA ASP A 19 -4.63 23.98 14.64
C ASP A 19 -4.45 22.86 15.67
N THR A 20 -5.44 22.67 16.55
CA THR A 20 -5.39 21.61 17.56
C THR A 20 -5.58 20.25 16.90
N TRP A 21 -6.61 20.11 16.06
CA TRP A 21 -6.92 18.86 15.37
C TRP A 21 -5.79 18.43 14.43
N SER A 22 -5.28 19.38 13.63
CA SER A 22 -4.21 19.18 12.65
C SER A 22 -2.92 18.73 13.30
N ASN A 23 -2.57 19.28 14.47
CA ASN A 23 -1.40 18.83 15.23
C ASN A 23 -1.55 17.39 15.74
N GLU A 24 -2.73 17.02 16.25
CA GLU A 24 -2.97 15.65 16.72
C GLU A 24 -3.00 14.65 15.56
N PHE A 25 -3.61 15.03 14.44
CA PHE A 25 -3.57 14.25 13.20
C PHE A 25 -2.12 14.02 12.73
N LYS A 26 -1.29 15.08 12.69
CA LYS A 26 0.13 14.98 12.33
C LYS A 26 0.90 14.06 13.28
N LYS A 27 0.69 14.17 14.60
CA LYS A 27 1.33 13.29 15.59
C LYS A 27 1.02 11.82 15.32
N LEU A 28 -0.25 11.50 15.07
CA LEU A 28 -0.67 10.13 14.73
C LEU A 28 -0.09 9.69 13.39
N ALA A 29 -0.10 10.55 12.37
CA ALA A 29 0.46 10.25 11.06
C ALA A 29 1.96 9.98 11.11
N HIS A 30 2.72 10.72 11.93
CA HIS A 30 4.13 10.43 12.19
C HIS A 30 4.32 9.13 12.98
N ALA A 31 3.51 8.88 14.02
CA ALA A 31 3.59 7.65 14.79
C ALA A 31 3.32 6.39 13.95
N TYR A 32 2.55 6.53 12.87
CA TYR A 32 2.25 5.47 11.91
C TYR A 32 3.15 5.47 10.67
N ASP A 33 4.12 6.38 10.59
CA ASP A 33 5.01 6.54 9.44
C ASP A 33 4.27 6.80 8.11
N LEU A 34 3.16 7.55 8.20
CA LEU A 34 2.28 7.89 7.07
C LEU A 34 2.37 9.36 6.65
N TRP A 35 2.93 10.23 7.50
CA TRP A 35 2.96 11.67 7.23
C TRP A 35 3.62 12.00 5.89
N GLN A 36 4.68 11.28 5.52
CA GLN A 36 5.39 11.48 4.26
C GLN A 36 4.52 11.30 3.00
N TYR A 37 3.42 10.55 3.10
CA TYR A 37 2.47 10.36 1.98
C TYR A 37 1.30 11.35 2.02
N ILE A 38 1.14 12.08 3.12
CA ILE A 38 0.02 12.98 3.40
C ILE A 38 0.45 14.45 3.29
N ASP A 39 1.69 14.75 3.66
CA ASP A 39 2.24 16.11 3.66
C ASP A 39 2.07 16.76 2.29
N PRO A 40 1.32 17.88 2.18
CA PRO A 40 1.15 18.58 0.91
C PRO A 40 2.46 19.09 0.30
N ASN A 41 3.51 19.25 1.11
CA ASN A 41 4.82 19.70 0.67
C ASN A 41 5.68 18.56 0.14
N ASP A 42 5.39 17.33 0.55
CA ASP A 42 6.09 16.15 0.06
C ASP A 42 5.32 15.50 -1.08
N ARG A 43 6.03 14.98 -2.08
CA ARG A 43 5.43 14.38 -3.28
C ARG A 43 5.64 12.87 -3.33
N ILE A 44 5.87 12.25 -2.17
CA ILE A 44 6.02 10.81 -2.09
C ILE A 44 4.69 10.16 -2.41
N ARG A 45 4.72 9.27 -3.41
CA ARG A 45 3.55 8.46 -3.75
C ARG A 45 3.33 7.43 -2.65
N TRP A 46 2.08 7.33 -2.23
CA TRP A 46 1.65 6.22 -1.40
C TRP A 46 2.04 4.86 -1.99
N PRO A 47 2.31 3.87 -1.13
CA PRO A 47 2.62 2.53 -1.58
C PRO A 47 1.43 1.92 -2.33
N HIS A 48 1.76 1.26 -3.43
CA HIS A 48 0.83 0.47 -4.21
C HIS A 48 0.90 -1.00 -3.79
N ARG A 49 -0.18 -1.75 -4.03
CA ARG A 49 -0.17 -3.19 -3.84
C ARG A 49 0.91 -3.79 -4.77
N PRO A 50 1.83 -4.62 -4.26
CA PRO A 50 2.80 -5.29 -5.10
C PRO A 50 2.11 -6.28 -6.05
N GLU A 51 2.71 -6.48 -7.22
CA GLU A 51 2.23 -7.45 -8.20
C GLU A 51 2.81 -8.82 -7.90
N LEU A 52 1.97 -9.85 -8.05
CA LEU A 52 2.39 -11.22 -7.89
C LEU A 52 3.27 -11.59 -9.10
N PRO A 53 4.47 -12.19 -8.90
CA PRO A 53 5.29 -12.64 -10.02
C PRO A 53 4.52 -13.66 -10.87
N GLU A 54 4.55 -13.47 -12.20
CA GLU A 54 3.88 -14.38 -13.12
C GLU A 54 4.83 -15.49 -13.57
N ILE A 55 4.41 -16.74 -13.43
CA ILE A 55 5.22 -17.92 -13.81
C ILE A 55 5.73 -17.82 -15.26
N ARG A 56 4.97 -17.17 -16.14
CA ARG A 56 5.25 -17.04 -17.58
C ARG A 56 6.48 -16.19 -17.88
N ASP A 57 6.91 -15.37 -16.94
CA ASP A 57 8.06 -14.46 -17.09
C ASP A 57 9.40 -15.17 -16.82
N TYR A 58 9.36 -16.42 -16.36
CA TYR A 58 10.54 -17.18 -15.98
C TYR A 58 10.92 -18.23 -17.04
N PRO A 59 12.22 -18.58 -17.15
CA PRO A 59 12.70 -19.58 -18.11
C PRO A 59 12.01 -20.94 -17.98
N ARG A 60 11.59 -21.51 -19.12
CA ARG A 60 11.05 -22.86 -19.23
C ARG A 60 12.20 -23.86 -19.33
N GLN A 61 12.01 -25.07 -18.78
CA GLN A 61 12.93 -26.17 -19.03
C GLN A 61 12.82 -26.60 -20.50
N ALA A 62 13.96 -26.84 -21.17
CA ALA A 62 13.97 -27.34 -22.53
C ALA A 62 13.39 -28.77 -22.60
N ASP A 63 12.69 -29.05 -23.70
CA ASP A 63 12.24 -30.41 -23.97
C ASP A 63 13.46 -31.26 -24.42
N PRO A 64 13.59 -32.51 -23.96
CA PRO A 64 14.75 -33.34 -24.27
C PRO A 64 14.88 -33.65 -25.76
N ASP A 65 13.76 -33.65 -26.50
CA ASP A 65 13.70 -33.83 -27.95
C ASP A 65 13.87 -32.50 -28.73
N ASP A 66 13.75 -31.36 -28.06
CA ASP A 66 13.89 -30.02 -28.64
C ASP A 66 14.57 -29.05 -27.66
N PRO A 67 15.92 -28.94 -27.72
CA PRO A 67 16.68 -28.07 -26.84
C PRO A 67 16.41 -26.56 -27.07
N GLU A 68 15.86 -26.16 -28.22
CA GLU A 68 15.51 -24.76 -28.49
C GLU A 68 14.15 -24.36 -27.89
N SER A 69 13.31 -25.33 -27.50
CA SER A 69 11.98 -25.11 -26.88
C SER A 69 12.03 -24.29 -25.58
N GLY A 70 13.15 -24.35 -24.86
CA GLY A 70 13.35 -23.58 -23.62
C GLY A 70 13.80 -22.12 -23.84
N THR A 71 14.15 -21.74 -25.08
CA THR A 71 14.78 -20.45 -25.37
C THR A 71 13.80 -19.54 -26.11
N MET A 72 13.56 -18.34 -25.58
CA MET A 72 12.82 -17.29 -26.30
C MET A 72 13.69 -16.74 -27.45
N THR A 73 13.70 -17.42 -28.60
CA THR A 73 14.26 -16.89 -29.85
C THR A 73 13.14 -16.54 -30.83
N PRO A 74 13.30 -15.52 -31.68
CA PRO A 74 12.27 -15.10 -32.64
C PRO A 74 11.93 -16.14 -33.72
N SER A 75 12.66 -17.27 -33.78
CA SER A 75 12.41 -18.39 -34.69
C SER A 75 11.85 -19.63 -33.97
N SER A 76 11.61 -19.56 -32.65
CA SER A 76 11.14 -20.67 -31.81
C SER A 76 9.62 -20.59 -31.60
N ASP A 77 8.94 -21.75 -31.64
CA ASP A 77 7.56 -21.94 -31.18
C ASP A 77 7.49 -21.91 -29.65
N TYR A 78 8.05 -20.86 -29.04
CA TYR A 78 8.21 -20.77 -27.60
C TYR A 78 6.85 -20.78 -26.91
N VAL A 79 6.65 -21.79 -26.05
CA VAL A 79 5.47 -21.91 -25.19
C VAL A 79 5.84 -21.44 -23.79
N PRO A 80 5.26 -20.35 -23.27
CA PRO A 80 5.52 -19.90 -21.91
C PRO A 80 5.10 -20.95 -20.87
N PRO A 81 5.87 -21.12 -19.78
CA PRO A 81 5.54 -22.06 -18.72
C PRO A 81 4.23 -21.65 -18.02
N ARG A 82 3.39 -22.64 -17.73
CA ARG A 82 2.09 -22.44 -17.05
C ARG A 82 2.09 -22.95 -15.61
N ARG A 83 3.11 -23.76 -15.25
CA ARG A 83 3.23 -24.41 -13.94
C ARG A 83 4.70 -24.41 -13.52
N ILE A 84 4.93 -24.41 -12.20
CA ILE A 84 6.29 -24.42 -11.62
C ILE A 84 7.12 -25.62 -12.12
N GLY A 85 6.49 -26.77 -12.38
CA GLY A 85 7.17 -27.96 -12.90
C GLY A 85 7.73 -27.79 -14.32
N GLU A 86 7.25 -26.82 -15.09
CA GLU A 86 7.70 -26.53 -16.45
C GLU A 86 8.90 -25.55 -16.45
N LEU A 87 9.21 -24.92 -15.31
CA LEU A 87 10.33 -24.00 -15.19
C LEU A 87 11.67 -24.74 -15.17
N SER A 88 12.70 -24.09 -15.72
CA SER A 88 14.08 -24.53 -15.58
C SER A 88 14.51 -24.47 -14.09
N PRO A 89 15.57 -25.17 -13.68
CA PRO A 89 16.12 -25.04 -12.32
C PRO A 89 16.39 -23.59 -11.92
N GLU A 90 16.94 -22.79 -12.84
CA GLU A 90 17.21 -21.36 -12.66
C GLU A 90 15.91 -20.57 -12.55
N GLY A 91 14.96 -20.79 -13.47
CA GLY A 91 13.67 -20.10 -13.46
C GLY A 91 12.84 -20.41 -12.21
N ARG A 92 12.93 -21.63 -11.67
CA ARG A 92 12.33 -21.96 -10.36
C ARG A 92 12.98 -21.17 -9.23
N ALA A 93 14.30 -21.09 -9.20
CA ALA A 93 15.02 -20.37 -8.15
C ALA A 93 14.72 -18.86 -8.18
N GLU A 94 14.65 -18.27 -9.37
CA GLU A 94 14.26 -16.86 -9.56
C GLU A 94 12.81 -16.62 -9.14
N TYR A 95 11.87 -17.46 -9.59
CA TYR A 95 10.46 -17.34 -9.19
C TYR A 95 10.27 -17.46 -7.68
N GLU A 96 10.95 -18.40 -7.02
CA GLU A 96 10.91 -18.55 -5.56
C GLU A 96 11.53 -17.35 -4.82
N HIS A 97 12.60 -16.77 -5.36
CA HIS A 97 13.19 -15.56 -4.83
C HIS A 97 12.23 -14.37 -4.92
N ASP A 98 11.61 -14.17 -6.08
CA ASP A 98 10.69 -13.07 -6.31
C ASP A 98 9.38 -13.24 -5.53
N LEU A 99 8.90 -14.47 -5.35
CA LEU A 99 7.79 -14.76 -4.43
C LEU A 99 8.10 -14.37 -2.99
N ARG A 100 9.35 -14.56 -2.53
CA ARG A 100 9.78 -14.10 -1.19
C ARG A 100 9.77 -12.58 -1.11
N ILE A 101 10.30 -11.89 -2.12
CA ILE A 101 10.26 -10.42 -2.19
C ILE A 101 8.82 -9.91 -2.20
N TYR A 102 7.96 -10.49 -3.04
CA TYR A 102 6.54 -10.18 -3.10
C TYR A 102 5.88 -10.33 -1.72
N SER A 103 6.13 -11.45 -1.04
CA SER A 103 5.53 -11.71 0.28
C SER A 103 5.95 -10.66 1.33
N LEU A 104 7.22 -10.22 1.31
CA LEU A 104 7.70 -9.14 2.16
C LEU A 104 7.03 -7.81 1.83
N LYS A 105 6.96 -7.44 0.54
CA LYS A 105 6.29 -6.21 0.07
C LYS A 105 4.80 -6.22 0.39
N GLU A 106 4.11 -7.34 0.22
CA GLU A 106 2.68 -7.49 0.48
C GLU A 106 2.39 -7.36 1.98
N THR A 107 3.26 -7.90 2.82
CA THR A 107 3.17 -7.75 4.28
C THR A 107 3.33 -6.27 4.69
N ALA A 108 4.35 -5.58 4.15
CA ALA A 108 4.54 -4.16 4.39
C ALA A 108 3.33 -3.33 3.91
N TYR A 109 2.84 -3.59 2.70
CA TYR A 109 1.67 -2.92 2.14
C TYR A 109 0.41 -3.11 3.02
N ARG A 110 0.16 -4.33 3.50
CA ARG A 110 -0.98 -4.62 4.39
C ARG A 110 -0.87 -3.89 5.72
N GLU A 111 0.32 -3.84 6.30
CA GLU A 111 0.52 -3.11 7.55
C GLU A 111 0.31 -1.60 7.33
N THR A 112 0.85 -1.01 6.26
CA THR A 112 0.57 0.39 5.90
C THR A 112 -0.93 0.63 5.73
N LYS A 113 -1.65 -0.25 5.03
CA LYS A 113 -3.11 -0.13 4.86
C LYS A 113 -3.88 -0.19 6.18
N LYS A 114 -3.42 -1.02 7.12
CA LYS A 114 -4.01 -1.10 8.46
C LYS A 114 -3.79 0.20 9.23
N GLN A 115 -2.61 0.81 9.14
CA GLN A 115 -2.34 2.09 9.79
C GLN A 115 -3.10 3.25 9.13
N GLU A 116 -3.22 3.23 7.79
CA GLU A 116 -4.06 4.17 7.04
C GLU A 116 -5.51 4.12 7.51
N GLN A 117 -6.06 2.91 7.71
CA GLN A 117 -7.40 2.73 8.23
C GLN A 117 -7.59 3.35 9.63
N LYS A 118 -6.59 3.30 10.51
CA LYS A 118 -6.67 3.96 11.82
C LYS A 118 -6.75 5.47 11.71
N LEU A 119 -6.00 6.08 10.79
CA LEU A 119 -6.11 7.52 10.52
C LEU A 119 -7.46 7.88 9.90
N VAL A 120 -7.96 7.08 8.96
CA VAL A 120 -9.31 7.26 8.40
C VAL A 120 -10.35 7.22 9.51
N GLU A 121 -10.31 6.22 10.39
CA GLU A 121 -11.21 6.14 11.54
C GLU A 121 -11.08 7.35 12.46
N PHE A 122 -9.86 7.84 12.70
CA PHE A 122 -9.64 9.04 13.49
C PHE A 122 -10.34 10.25 12.85
N VAL A 123 -10.13 10.49 11.55
CA VAL A 123 -10.78 11.58 10.81
C VAL A 123 -12.30 11.46 10.91
N LEU A 124 -12.86 10.28 10.63
CA LEU A 124 -14.32 10.05 10.65
C LEU A 124 -14.94 10.16 12.06
N LYS A 125 -14.16 9.95 13.13
CA LYS A 125 -14.64 10.10 14.52
C LYS A 125 -14.53 11.54 15.04
N THR A 126 -13.59 12.32 14.51
CA THR A 126 -13.21 13.62 15.09
C THR A 126 -13.62 14.81 14.23
N VAL A 127 -13.75 14.66 12.91
CA VAL A 127 -14.24 15.72 12.01
C VAL A 127 -15.76 15.78 12.06
N SER A 128 -16.36 16.98 12.07
CA SER A 128 -17.81 17.12 12.06
C SER A 128 -18.45 16.62 10.77
N ALA A 129 -19.71 16.18 10.84
CA ALA A 129 -20.44 15.65 9.69
C ALA A 129 -20.53 16.63 8.51
N THR A 130 -20.47 17.94 8.75
CA THR A 130 -20.48 18.97 7.70
C THR A 130 -19.20 18.90 6.87
N TYR A 131 -18.04 18.93 7.52
CA TYR A 131 -16.74 18.84 6.86
C TYR A 131 -16.50 17.47 6.23
N GLN A 132 -16.97 16.38 6.85
CA GLN A 132 -16.89 15.05 6.23
C GLN A 132 -17.63 14.99 4.88
N LYS A 133 -18.82 15.61 4.78
CA LYS A 133 -19.60 15.60 3.54
C LYS A 133 -18.94 16.39 2.41
N THR A 134 -18.18 17.43 2.73
CA THR A 134 -17.55 18.30 1.72
C THR A 134 -16.15 17.85 1.35
N SER A 135 -15.38 17.36 2.32
CA SER A 135 -13.93 17.18 2.20
C SER A 135 -13.47 15.70 2.30
N CYS A 136 -14.32 14.79 2.81
CA CYS A 136 -13.99 13.36 2.96
C CYS A 136 -14.74 12.49 1.92
N VAL A 137 -14.53 12.77 0.63
CA VAL A 137 -15.20 12.08 -0.47
C VAL A 137 -14.76 10.61 -0.56
N THR A 138 -15.73 9.70 -0.74
CA THR A 138 -15.48 8.27 -0.91
C THR A 138 -14.61 8.01 -2.14
N GLY A 139 -13.49 7.30 -1.95
CA GLY A 139 -12.54 6.96 -3.01
C GLY A 139 -11.38 7.93 -3.12
N ASP A 140 -11.47 9.11 -2.49
CA ASP A 140 -10.32 9.97 -2.27
C ASP A 140 -9.45 9.47 -1.12
N ARG A 141 -8.24 10.01 -1.07
CA ARG A 141 -7.17 9.58 -0.17
C ARG A 141 -7.00 10.58 0.98
N LEU A 142 -6.34 10.13 2.04
CA LEU A 142 -6.07 10.97 3.21
C LEU A 142 -5.29 12.25 2.90
N ASP A 143 -4.40 12.25 1.90
CA ASP A 143 -3.68 13.46 1.46
C ASP A 143 -4.65 14.53 0.94
N LYS A 144 -5.64 14.13 0.13
CA LYS A 144 -6.67 15.06 -0.35
C LYS A 144 -7.59 15.50 0.77
N TRP A 145 -8.07 14.57 1.60
CA TRP A 145 -8.95 14.91 2.72
C TRP A 145 -8.27 15.92 3.63
N TYR A 146 -7.00 15.72 3.95
CA TYR A 146 -6.24 16.63 4.80
C TYR A 146 -6.04 18.02 4.18
N GLN A 147 -5.95 18.13 2.84
CA GLN A 147 -5.84 19.42 2.15
C GLN A 147 -7.17 20.18 2.04
N GLU A 148 -8.29 19.47 2.02
CA GLU A 148 -9.63 20.04 1.85
C GLU A 148 -10.37 20.30 3.17
N LEU A 149 -9.82 19.82 4.30
CA LEU A 149 -10.29 20.14 5.66
C LEU A 149 -9.73 21.48 6.12
#